data_AF-A0A917MH34-F1
#
_entry.id   AF-A0A917MH34-F1
#
_cell.length_a   1.000
_cell.length_b   1.000
_cell.length_c   1.000
_cell.angle_alpha   90.00
_cell.angle_beta   90.00
_cell.angle_gamma   90.00
#
_symmetry.space_group_name_H-M   'P 1'
#
loop_
_entity.id
_entity.type
_entity.pdbx_description
1 polymer ?
#
loop_
_entity_poly.entity_id
_entity_poly.type
_entity_poly.pdbx_seq_one_letter_code
_entity_poly.pdbx_strand_id
1 'polypeptide(L)'
;MSGPRSVAFVDDDAELRAANAQSLELAGFDVQAFASAQDALRALGPDFAGVVVTDVRMPVIDGITFFRSLRKADPDLPVLLITGHGDIPMAVQAMREGAYDFLAKPYPADRLISSVGRALEKRALVLENRRLQAELEDARRGDVVLIGETPAMQRIRRTLHDIADTDVDVLIEGETGTGKEVAAVALHRWSRRRTRPFVALNCGALPESVIESELFGHEAGAFTGAQKRRIGKIEHADGGTLFLDEIESMPLSLQVKLLRVLQERSVEPLGGNEVRPVDLRVVAATKIDLAEAAARGAFRADLFYRLNVVMLRLPPLRERRDDIPLLFAHFIASAAERFRRPAPVFTAEMRDRLSRRDWPGNVRELAHSAERALLGLEPELAGTPGVADAAGASLADQVDGFEAALIRDALARHKGDVRATAEELGTARKTLYDKLNRHGIDPAAFRSA
;
A
#
# COMPACT_ATOMS: atom_id res chain seq x y z
N MET A 1 -13.82 6.15 13.49
CA MET A 1 -13.49 4.86 14.12
C MET A 1 -12.15 5.03 14.82
N SER A 2 -12.06 4.86 16.13
CA SER A 2 -10.76 4.90 16.81
C SER A 2 -9.98 3.68 16.34
N GLY A 3 -8.80 3.89 15.73
CA GLY A 3 -7.91 2.80 15.31
C GLY A 3 -7.47 1.93 16.49
N PRO A 4 -6.75 0.82 16.21
CA PRO A 4 -6.25 -0.06 17.26
C PRO A 4 -5.39 0.72 18.25
N ARG A 5 -5.69 0.57 19.56
CA ARG A 5 -4.97 1.25 20.64
C ARG A 5 -3.83 0.37 21.15
N SER A 6 -2.88 0.06 20.26
CA SER A 6 -1.83 -0.91 20.52
C SER A 6 -0.73 -0.36 21.44
N VAL A 7 -0.35 -1.12 22.46
CA VAL A 7 0.68 -0.77 23.45
C VAL A 7 1.72 -1.88 23.48
N ALA A 8 2.98 -1.56 23.19
CA ALA A 8 4.09 -2.47 23.40
C ALA A 8 4.66 -2.24 24.80
N PHE A 9 4.47 -3.21 25.70
CA PHE A 9 4.93 -3.13 27.09
C PHE A 9 6.16 -4.01 27.28
N VAL A 10 7.28 -3.43 27.72
CA VAL A 10 8.57 -4.11 27.87
C VAL A 10 9.06 -3.98 29.31
N ASP A 11 9.17 -5.11 30.01
CA ASP A 11 9.70 -5.18 31.38
C ASP A 11 10.25 -6.60 31.57
N ASP A 12 11.41 -6.76 32.20
CA ASP A 12 12.01 -8.08 32.43
C ASP A 12 11.34 -8.81 33.61
N ASP A 13 10.74 -8.08 34.55
CA ASP A 13 9.98 -8.63 35.66
C ASP A 13 8.63 -9.19 35.16
N ALA A 14 8.46 -10.50 35.30
CA ALA A 14 7.27 -11.20 34.82
C ALA A 14 5.98 -10.81 35.56
N GLU A 15 6.06 -10.54 36.86
CA GLU A 15 4.89 -10.19 37.67
C GLU A 15 4.45 -8.75 37.37
N LEU A 16 5.40 -7.81 37.31
CA LEU A 16 5.11 -6.42 36.95
C LEU A 16 4.62 -6.30 35.51
N ARG A 17 5.21 -7.04 34.58
CA ARG A 17 4.76 -7.07 33.17
C ARG A 17 3.32 -7.55 33.08
N ALA A 18 2.97 -8.65 33.76
CA ALA A 18 1.61 -9.19 33.74
C ALA A 18 0.59 -8.23 34.38
N ALA A 19 0.92 -7.64 35.54
CA ALA A 19 0.02 -6.72 36.23
C ALA A 19 -0.26 -5.43 35.45
N ASN A 20 0.77 -4.83 34.84
CA ASN A 20 0.60 -3.64 34.01
C ASN A 20 -0.11 -3.94 32.69
N ALA A 21 0.19 -5.08 32.05
CA ALA A 21 -0.51 -5.51 30.85
C ALA A 21 -2.01 -5.69 31.12
N GLN A 22 -2.37 -6.41 32.19
CA GLN A 22 -3.75 -6.59 32.61
C GLN A 22 -4.46 -5.25 32.88
N SER A 23 -3.79 -4.31 33.55
CA SER A 23 -4.35 -2.99 33.84
C SER A 23 -4.66 -2.19 32.57
N LEU A 24 -3.78 -2.28 31.57
CA LEU A 24 -3.95 -1.63 30.28
C LEU A 24 -5.04 -2.32 29.43
N GLU A 25 -5.09 -3.65 29.43
CA GLU A 25 -6.15 -4.41 28.77
C GLU A 25 -7.53 -4.10 29.34
N LEU A 26 -7.66 -4.01 30.67
CA LEU A 26 -8.90 -3.60 31.35
C LEU A 26 -9.34 -2.18 30.98
N ALA A 27 -8.40 -1.31 30.63
CA ALA A 27 -8.66 0.04 30.14
C ALA A 27 -8.98 0.09 28.62
N GLY A 28 -9.00 -1.07 27.94
CA GLY A 28 -9.36 -1.20 26.53
C GLY A 28 -8.19 -0.98 25.56
N PHE A 29 -6.94 -1.15 26.02
CA PHE A 29 -5.76 -1.16 25.15
C PHE A 29 -5.45 -2.58 24.64
N ASP A 30 -4.86 -2.68 23.45
CA ASP A 30 -4.36 -3.93 22.89
C ASP A 30 -2.88 -4.07 23.24
N VAL A 31 -2.53 -4.95 24.19
CA VAL A 31 -1.18 -4.97 24.79
C VAL A 31 -0.34 -6.11 24.23
N GLN A 32 0.83 -5.75 23.70
CA GLN A 32 1.89 -6.68 23.34
C GLN A 32 2.98 -6.63 24.40
N ALA A 33 3.05 -7.66 25.24
CA ALA A 33 4.03 -7.75 26.32
C ALA A 33 5.32 -8.44 25.87
N PHE A 34 6.47 -7.82 26.12
CA PHE A 34 7.79 -8.34 25.79
C PHE A 34 8.64 -8.49 27.05
N ALA A 35 9.34 -9.61 27.16
CA ALA A 35 10.25 -9.88 28.28
C ALA A 35 11.65 -9.25 28.09
N SER A 36 11.96 -8.78 26.87
CA SER A 36 13.25 -8.18 26.56
C SER A 36 13.11 -7.09 25.48
N ALA A 37 14.00 -6.10 25.52
CA ALA A 37 14.10 -5.09 24.47
C ALA A 37 14.46 -5.69 23.10
N GLN A 38 15.15 -6.82 23.05
CA GLN A 38 15.54 -7.49 21.81
C GLN A 38 14.33 -8.10 21.09
N ASP A 39 13.41 -8.70 21.85
CA ASP A 39 12.15 -9.21 21.31
C ASP A 39 11.29 -8.07 20.78
N ALA A 40 11.20 -6.98 21.54
CA ALA A 40 10.48 -5.79 21.13
C ALA A 40 11.07 -5.16 19.86
N LEU A 41 12.40 -5.02 19.74
CA LEU A 41 13.05 -4.48 18.52
C LEU A 41 12.80 -5.35 17.28
N ARG A 42 12.59 -6.65 17.43
CA ARG A 42 12.26 -7.55 16.30
C ARG A 42 10.80 -7.42 15.87
N ALA A 43 9.90 -7.14 16.81
CA ALA A 43 8.46 -7.03 16.55
C ALA A 43 8.04 -5.62 16.13
N LEU A 44 8.73 -4.58 16.60
CA LEU A 44 8.37 -3.18 16.39
C LEU A 44 9.06 -2.61 15.15
N GLY A 45 8.26 -2.18 14.17
CA GLY A 45 8.74 -1.47 12.98
C GLY A 45 8.45 0.03 13.00
N PRO A 46 8.96 0.79 12.02
CA PRO A 46 8.73 2.25 11.90
C PRO A 46 7.25 2.63 11.72
N ASP A 47 6.41 1.68 11.31
CA ASP A 47 4.97 1.87 11.10
C ASP A 47 4.12 1.46 12.29
N PHE A 48 4.73 1.17 13.43
CA PHE A 48 3.97 0.75 14.61
C PHE A 48 2.94 1.84 14.98
N ALA A 49 1.67 1.48 14.87
CA ALA A 49 0.52 2.34 15.14
C ALA A 49 0.14 2.29 16.63
N GLY A 50 1.14 2.50 17.48
CA GLY A 50 0.98 2.33 18.92
C GLY A 50 2.01 3.13 19.71
N VAL A 51 2.08 2.83 21.00
CA VAL A 51 3.03 3.43 21.94
C VAL A 51 3.90 2.36 22.58
N VAL A 52 5.15 2.69 22.88
CA VAL A 52 6.05 1.81 23.63
C VAL A 52 6.12 2.27 25.08
N VAL A 53 5.99 1.33 26.00
CA VAL A 53 6.21 1.52 27.43
C VAL A 53 7.31 0.56 27.84
N THR A 54 8.41 1.07 28.38
CA THR A 54 9.57 0.22 28.73
C THR A 54 10.09 0.53 30.12
N ASP A 55 10.47 -0.50 30.86
CA ASP A 55 11.29 -0.33 32.05
C ASP A 55 12.71 0.12 31.65
N VAL A 56 13.33 0.94 32.49
CA VAL A 56 14.69 1.47 32.28
C VAL A 56 15.73 0.40 32.61
N ARG A 57 15.49 -0.44 33.61
CA ARG A 57 16.45 -1.39 34.18
C ARG A 57 16.17 -2.79 33.68
N MET A 58 16.54 -3.05 32.43
CA MET A 58 16.41 -4.37 31.81
C MET A 58 17.79 -4.99 31.52
N PRO A 59 17.93 -6.33 31.55
CA PRO A 59 19.16 -7.02 31.24
C PRO A 59 19.53 -6.93 29.75
N VAL A 60 20.83 -6.99 29.47
CA VAL A 60 21.46 -6.97 28.13
C VAL A 60 21.31 -5.63 27.38
N ILE A 61 20.09 -5.13 27.20
CA ILE A 61 19.80 -3.81 26.63
C ILE A 61 18.91 -3.05 27.61
N ASP A 62 19.42 -1.97 28.18
CA ASP A 62 18.64 -1.11 29.06
C ASP A 62 17.58 -0.29 28.30
N GLY A 63 16.56 0.20 29.02
CA GLY A 63 15.44 0.91 28.42
C GLY A 63 15.82 2.23 27.74
N ILE A 64 16.92 2.87 28.16
CA ILE A 64 17.42 4.10 27.53
C ILE A 64 18.07 3.81 26.18
N THR A 65 18.87 2.75 26.10
CA THR A 65 19.50 2.27 24.87
C THR A 65 18.46 1.74 23.88
N PHE A 66 17.43 1.07 24.40
CA PHE A 66 16.27 0.65 23.63
C PHE A 66 15.51 1.86 23.06
N PHE A 67 15.18 2.84 23.89
CA PHE A 67 14.56 4.10 23.46
C PHE A 67 15.36 4.80 22.34
N ARG A 68 16.68 4.92 22.50
CA ARG A 68 17.53 5.54 21.48
C ARG A 68 17.52 4.78 20.16
N SER A 69 17.44 3.46 20.21
CA SER A 69 17.33 2.61 19.01
C SER A 69 15.98 2.82 18.31
N LEU A 70 14.88 2.84 19.07
CA LEU A 70 13.54 3.12 18.54
C LEU A 70 13.46 4.52 17.92
N ARG A 71 14.01 5.53 18.58
CA ARG A 71 14.03 6.91 18.08
C ARG A 71 14.84 7.06 16.78
N LYS A 72 15.92 6.28 16.61
CA LYS A 72 16.67 6.25 15.34
C LYS A 72 15.84 5.67 14.20
N ALA A 73 14.96 4.71 14.49
CA ALA A 73 14.07 4.11 13.50
C ALA A 73 12.86 5.00 13.19
N ASP A 74 12.24 5.59 14.21
CA ASP A 74 11.16 6.56 14.07
C ASP A 74 11.22 7.61 15.22
N PRO A 75 11.64 8.85 14.92
CA PRO A 75 11.70 9.93 15.91
C PRO A 75 10.35 10.33 16.52
N ASP A 76 9.24 10.02 15.85
CA ASP A 76 7.89 10.37 16.28
C ASP A 76 7.15 9.20 16.95
N LEU A 77 7.82 8.07 17.18
CA LEU A 77 7.25 6.98 17.98
C LEU A 77 7.29 7.38 19.48
N PRO A 78 6.13 7.54 20.15
CA PRO A 78 6.15 7.85 21.57
C PRO A 78 6.66 6.67 22.40
N VAL A 79 7.63 6.94 23.26
CA VAL A 79 8.20 5.98 24.20
C VAL A 79 8.05 6.52 25.63
N LEU A 80 7.38 5.77 26.49
CA LEU A 80 7.26 6.04 27.92
C LEU A 80 8.29 5.21 28.67
N LEU A 81 9.00 5.85 29.58
CA LEU A 81 10.02 5.20 30.41
C LEU A 81 9.49 4.99 31.82
N ILE A 82 9.62 3.76 32.33
CA ILE A 82 9.31 3.39 33.69
C ILE A 82 10.61 3.12 34.45
N THR A 83 10.75 3.59 35.69
CA THR A 83 11.93 3.26 36.50
C THR A 83 11.61 3.06 37.97
N GLY A 84 12.33 2.15 38.61
CA GLY A 84 12.34 1.95 40.07
C GLY A 84 13.10 3.01 40.87
N HIS A 85 14.10 3.67 40.26
CA HIS A 85 15.00 4.60 40.96
C HIS A 85 14.80 6.03 40.45
N GLY A 86 14.55 6.95 41.38
CA GLY A 86 14.30 8.37 41.15
C GLY A 86 15.52 9.17 40.70
N ASP A 87 16.26 8.67 39.71
CA ASP A 87 17.32 9.41 39.04
C ASP A 87 16.71 10.50 38.15
N ILE A 88 16.36 11.62 38.80
CA ILE A 88 15.81 12.82 38.16
C ILE A 88 16.74 13.31 37.03
N PRO A 89 18.08 13.36 37.19
CA PRO A 89 18.98 13.70 36.08
C PRO A 89 18.79 12.83 34.83
N MET A 90 18.70 11.51 34.98
CA MET A 90 18.45 10.60 33.85
C MET A 90 17.08 10.85 33.21
N ALA A 91 16.03 11.05 34.01
CA ALA A 91 14.69 11.34 33.52
C ALA A 91 14.66 12.64 32.69
N VAL A 92 15.27 13.71 33.21
CA VAL A 92 15.38 15.00 32.53
C VAL A 92 16.16 14.85 31.22
N GLN A 93 17.23 14.06 31.22
CA GLN A 93 18.01 13.80 30.01
C GLN A 93 17.20 13.01 28.97
N ALA A 94 16.46 11.97 29.37
CA ALA A 94 15.62 11.21 28.46
C ALA A 94 14.49 12.05 27.85
N MET A 95 13.88 12.93 28.64
CA MET A 95 12.87 13.89 28.14
C MET A 95 13.48 14.91 27.17
N ARG A 96 14.70 15.40 27.43
CA ARG A 96 15.45 16.25 26.48
C ARG A 96 15.81 15.50 25.20
N GLU A 97 16.07 14.20 25.31
CA GLU A 97 16.27 13.30 24.18
C GLU A 97 14.95 12.90 23.50
N GLY A 98 13.79 13.41 23.92
CA GLY A 98 12.52 13.20 23.22
C GLY A 98 11.71 11.99 23.66
N ALA A 99 11.97 11.42 24.84
CA ALA A 99 11.03 10.49 25.47
C ALA A 99 9.66 11.19 25.66
N TYR A 100 8.57 10.44 25.51
CA TYR A 100 7.22 11.01 25.56
C TYR A 100 6.81 11.38 26.98
N ASP A 101 7.02 10.46 27.92
CA ASP A 101 6.74 10.65 29.35
C ASP A 101 7.63 9.72 30.18
N PHE A 102 7.68 9.99 31.48
CA PHE A 102 8.48 9.25 32.44
C PHE A 102 7.68 8.98 33.72
N LEU A 103 7.68 7.72 34.17
CA LEU A 103 6.94 7.25 35.34
C LEU A 103 7.90 6.61 36.37
N ALA A 104 8.00 7.22 37.55
CA ALA A 104 8.73 6.66 38.67
C ALA A 104 7.85 5.68 39.44
N LYS A 105 8.32 4.44 39.65
CA LYS A 105 7.69 3.43 40.53
C LYS A 105 7.86 3.89 42.00
N PRO A 106 6.82 3.76 42.86
CA PRO A 106 5.47 3.30 42.54
C PRO A 106 4.62 4.42 41.89
N TYR A 107 3.85 4.07 40.86
CA TYR A 107 2.88 4.96 40.20
C TYR A 107 1.48 4.34 40.23
N PRO A 108 0.41 5.16 40.29
CA PRO A 108 -0.95 4.65 40.17
C PRO A 108 -1.24 4.20 38.73
N ALA A 109 -2.03 3.13 38.58
CA ALA A 109 -2.40 2.58 37.27
C ALA A 109 -3.06 3.63 36.35
N ASP A 110 -3.92 4.49 36.91
CA ASP A 110 -4.58 5.58 36.17
C ASP A 110 -3.59 6.58 35.54
N ARG A 111 -2.41 6.77 36.15
CA ARG A 111 -1.36 7.63 35.61
C ARG A 111 -0.70 7.00 34.40
N LEU A 112 -0.47 5.69 34.41
CA LEU A 112 0.04 4.96 33.24
C LEU A 112 -0.99 5.00 32.11
N ILE A 113 -2.25 4.65 32.40
CA ILE A 113 -3.37 4.64 31.45
C ILE A 113 -3.55 6.01 30.77
N SER A 114 -3.55 7.09 31.55
CA SER A 114 -3.71 8.46 31.02
C SER A 114 -2.51 8.93 30.19
N SER A 115 -1.28 8.54 30.56
CA SER A 115 -0.09 8.85 29.77
C SER A 115 -0.08 8.10 28.44
N VAL A 116 -0.38 6.80 28.48
CA VAL A 116 -0.55 5.94 27.29
C VAL A 116 -1.64 6.47 26.36
N GLY A 117 -2.80 6.87 26.89
CA GLY A 117 -3.89 7.43 26.09
C GLY A 117 -3.48 8.68 25.30
N ARG A 118 -2.84 9.65 25.97
CA ARG A 118 -2.35 10.87 25.31
C ARG A 118 -1.23 10.58 24.30
N ALA A 119 -0.39 9.58 24.57
CA ALA A 119 0.68 9.17 23.66
C ALA A 119 0.11 8.58 22.36
N LEU A 120 -0.92 7.74 22.49
CA LEU A 120 -1.63 7.15 21.36
C LEU A 120 -2.34 8.21 20.52
N GLU A 121 -2.99 9.20 21.14
CA GLU A 121 -3.59 10.33 20.41
C GLU A 121 -2.55 11.10 19.60
N LYS A 122 -1.39 11.41 20.20
CA LYS A 122 -0.28 12.06 19.49
C LYS A 122 0.19 11.21 18.32
N ARG A 123 0.38 9.89 18.52
CA ARG A 123 0.82 8.98 17.46
C ARG A 123 -0.17 8.93 16.30
N ALA A 124 -1.46 8.84 16.61
CA ALA A 124 -2.51 8.84 15.59
C ALA A 124 -2.49 10.13 14.75
N LEU A 125 -2.31 11.30 15.39
CA LEU A 125 -2.19 12.57 14.69
C LEU A 125 -0.94 12.64 13.79
N VAL A 126 0.20 12.14 14.24
CA VAL A 126 1.42 12.10 13.42
C VAL A 126 1.23 11.18 12.21
N LEU A 127 0.71 9.98 12.42
CA LEU A 127 0.49 9.02 11.33
C LEU A 127 -0.52 9.55 10.31
N GLU A 128 -1.58 10.21 10.78
CA GLU A 128 -2.56 10.86 9.90
C GLU A 128 -1.94 12.04 9.13
N ASN A 129 -1.10 12.86 9.78
CA ASN A 129 -0.39 13.93 9.08
C ASN A 129 0.56 13.39 8.00
N ARG A 130 1.30 12.31 8.30
CA ARG A 130 2.16 11.62 7.33
C ARG A 130 1.34 11.06 6.16
N ARG A 131 0.18 10.46 6.44
CA ARG A 131 -0.75 9.96 5.42
C ARG A 131 -1.25 11.08 4.52
N LEU A 132 -1.74 12.18 5.09
CA LEU A 132 -2.22 13.34 4.35
C LEU A 132 -1.11 14.02 3.53
N GLN A 133 0.12 14.08 4.05
CA GLN A 133 1.27 14.59 3.29
C GLN A 133 1.62 13.69 2.10
N ALA A 134 1.58 12.37 2.28
CA ALA A 134 1.78 11.42 1.18
C ALA A 134 0.70 11.56 0.11
N GLU A 135 -0.58 11.71 0.49
CA GLU A 135 -1.69 11.95 -0.45
C GLU A 135 -1.54 13.27 -1.22
N LEU A 136 -1.07 14.34 -0.56
CA LEU A 136 -0.81 15.63 -1.20
C LEU A 136 0.39 15.57 -2.16
N GLU A 137 1.44 14.82 -1.83
CA GLU A 137 2.57 14.59 -2.73
C GLU A 137 2.17 13.73 -3.93
N ASP A 138 1.36 12.69 -3.72
CA ASP A 138 0.77 11.86 -4.78
C ASP A 138 -0.07 12.72 -5.74
N ALA A 139 -0.93 13.59 -5.20
CA ALA A 139 -1.74 14.52 -5.99
C ALA A 139 -0.91 15.56 -6.77
N ARG A 140 0.26 15.95 -6.27
CA ARG A 140 1.16 16.93 -6.90
C ARG A 140 2.05 16.34 -8.00
N ARG A 141 2.27 15.01 -8.02
CA ARG A 141 3.24 14.36 -8.93
C ARG A 141 2.62 13.67 -10.16
N GLY A 142 1.32 13.82 -10.40
CA GLY A 142 0.65 13.47 -11.66
C GLY A 142 -0.11 12.13 -11.66
N ASP A 143 -1.07 12.01 -12.58
CA ASP A 143 -2.25 11.11 -12.62
C ASP A 143 -2.09 9.57 -12.45
N VAL A 144 -0.91 9.03 -12.12
CA VAL A 144 -0.76 7.59 -11.86
C VAL A 144 -0.70 7.36 -10.36
N VAL A 145 -1.82 6.88 -9.83
CA VAL A 145 -1.97 6.50 -8.42
C VAL A 145 -1.70 5.00 -8.30
N LEU A 146 -0.67 4.64 -7.53
CA LEU A 146 -0.49 3.25 -7.09
C LEU A 146 -1.47 2.97 -5.93
N ILE A 147 -2.67 2.52 -6.30
CA ILE A 147 -3.79 2.35 -5.36
C ILE A 147 -3.52 1.20 -4.37
N GLY A 148 -3.79 1.46 -3.10
CA GLY A 148 -3.76 0.48 -2.01
C GLY A 148 -3.37 1.12 -0.68
N GLU A 149 -4.13 0.81 0.36
CA GLU A 149 -3.99 1.32 1.73
C GLU A 149 -3.49 0.25 2.71
N THR A 150 -3.33 -1.00 2.27
CA THR A 150 -2.67 -2.01 3.11
C THR A 150 -1.25 -1.58 3.49
N PRO A 151 -0.76 -1.97 4.69
CA PRO A 151 0.60 -1.63 5.12
C PRO A 151 1.68 -2.05 4.12
N ALA A 152 1.47 -3.16 3.40
CA ALA A 152 2.37 -3.60 2.35
C ALA A 152 2.46 -2.58 1.19
N MET A 153 1.31 -2.09 0.72
CA MET A 153 1.26 -1.09 -0.35
C MET A 153 1.78 0.28 0.08
N GLN A 154 1.50 0.70 1.31
CA GLN A 154 2.05 1.94 1.86
C GLN A 154 3.58 1.89 2.01
N ARG A 155 4.15 0.74 2.38
CA ARG A 155 5.62 0.54 2.37
C ARG A 155 6.18 0.64 0.96
N ILE A 156 5.57 -0.04 -0.01
CA ILE A 156 6.02 0.00 -1.41
C ILE A 156 5.99 1.42 -1.96
N ARG A 157 4.90 2.17 -1.71
CA ARG A 157 4.76 3.57 -2.13
C ARG A 157 5.88 4.44 -1.56
N ARG A 158 6.18 4.30 -0.26
CA ARG A 158 7.28 5.03 0.38
C ARG A 158 8.64 4.67 -0.19
N THR A 159 8.94 3.38 -0.34
CA THR A 159 10.22 2.97 -0.95
C THR A 159 10.36 3.55 -2.36
N LEU A 160 9.28 3.54 -3.16
CA LEU A 160 9.28 4.13 -4.50
C LEU A 160 9.53 5.64 -4.47
N HIS A 161 8.95 6.38 -3.52
CA HIS A 161 9.24 7.81 -3.33
C HIS A 161 10.70 8.05 -2.92
N ASP A 162 11.22 7.28 -1.95
CA ASP A 162 12.58 7.43 -1.44
C ASP A 162 13.63 7.24 -2.54
N ILE A 163 13.37 6.30 -3.46
CA ILE A 163 14.28 6.00 -4.58
C ILE A 163 13.91 6.74 -5.87
N ALA A 164 12.86 7.57 -5.89
CA ALA A 164 12.35 8.18 -7.12
C ALA A 164 13.42 9.04 -7.79
N ASP A 165 14.10 9.91 -7.04
CA ASP A 165 15.12 10.82 -7.56
C ASP A 165 16.54 10.25 -7.63
N THR A 166 16.68 8.95 -7.37
CA THR A 166 17.96 8.22 -7.49
C THR A 166 18.10 7.55 -8.87
N ASP A 167 19.34 7.40 -9.35
CA ASP A 167 19.64 6.69 -10.62
C ASP A 167 19.82 5.17 -10.44
N VAL A 168 19.32 4.61 -9.34
CA VAL A 168 19.46 3.18 -9.08
C VAL A 168 18.51 2.38 -9.97
N ASP A 169 19.02 1.24 -10.46
CA ASP A 169 18.23 0.27 -11.19
C ASP A 169 17.33 -0.50 -10.19
N VAL A 170 16.10 -0.82 -10.60
CA VAL A 170 15.08 -1.40 -9.72
C VAL A 170 14.55 -2.69 -10.31
N LEU A 171 14.48 -3.74 -9.48
CA LEU A 171 13.83 -5.01 -9.81
C LEU A 171 12.47 -5.09 -9.10
N ILE A 172 11.40 -5.26 -9.86
CA ILE A 172 10.03 -5.40 -9.36
C ILE A 172 9.60 -6.86 -9.53
N GLU A 173 9.43 -7.56 -8.42
CA GLU A 173 8.94 -8.93 -8.38
C GLU A 173 7.45 -8.97 -8.05
N GLY A 174 6.69 -9.84 -8.73
CA GLY A 174 5.32 -10.14 -8.34
C GLY A 174 4.59 -10.91 -9.42
N GLU A 175 3.49 -11.56 -9.06
CA GLU A 175 2.70 -12.36 -9.99
C GLU A 175 2.17 -11.56 -11.19
N THR A 176 1.68 -12.27 -12.21
CA THR A 176 1.00 -11.64 -13.35
C THR A 176 -0.21 -10.84 -12.85
N GLY A 177 -0.30 -9.59 -13.30
CA GLY A 177 -1.44 -8.72 -12.97
C GLY A 177 -1.37 -8.06 -11.58
N THR A 178 -0.27 -8.13 -10.82
CA THR A 178 -0.15 -7.45 -9.51
C THR A 178 0.04 -5.94 -9.59
N GLY A 179 0.38 -5.40 -10.78
CA GLY A 179 0.61 -3.98 -11.02
C GLY A 179 2.08 -3.58 -11.19
N LYS A 180 2.97 -4.49 -11.60
CA LYS A 180 4.40 -4.21 -11.82
C LYS A 180 4.66 -3.01 -12.74
N GLU A 181 3.96 -2.96 -13.88
CA GLU A 181 4.05 -1.83 -14.82
C GLU A 181 3.56 -0.52 -14.19
N VAL A 182 2.48 -0.55 -13.42
CA VAL A 182 1.96 0.64 -12.72
C VAL A 182 2.99 1.18 -11.72
N ALA A 183 3.65 0.29 -10.97
CA ALA A 183 4.74 0.68 -10.07
C ALA A 183 5.94 1.27 -10.81
N ALA A 184 6.32 0.72 -11.98
CA ALA A 184 7.38 1.26 -12.81
C ALA A 184 7.04 2.65 -13.38
N VAL A 185 5.80 2.85 -13.84
CA VAL A 185 5.31 4.14 -14.32
C VAL A 185 5.25 5.16 -13.19
N ALA A 186 4.77 4.77 -12.00
CA ALA A 186 4.74 5.62 -10.81
C ALA A 186 6.16 6.09 -10.45
N LEU A 187 7.12 5.16 -10.40
CA LEU A 187 8.52 5.47 -10.14
C LEU A 187 9.09 6.50 -11.11
N HIS A 188 8.82 6.32 -12.41
CA HIS A 188 9.25 7.25 -13.44
C HIS A 188 8.61 8.63 -13.26
N ARG A 189 7.29 8.70 -13.05
CA ARG A 189 6.55 9.97 -12.89
C ARG A 189 6.92 10.72 -11.61
N TRP A 190 7.29 10.01 -10.55
CA TRP A 190 7.72 10.61 -9.29
C TRP A 190 9.17 11.09 -9.29
N SER A 191 9.95 10.70 -10.31
CA SER A 191 11.37 11.05 -10.43
C SER A 191 11.61 12.38 -11.16
N ARG A 192 12.83 12.89 -11.04
CA ARG A 192 13.40 13.95 -11.91
C ARG A 192 13.34 13.63 -13.41
N ARG A 193 13.17 12.37 -13.80
CA ARG A 193 13.06 11.93 -15.20
C ARG A 193 11.60 11.94 -15.73
N ARG A 194 10.62 12.43 -14.96
CA ARG A 194 9.19 12.43 -15.34
C ARG A 194 8.83 13.08 -16.68
N THR A 195 9.64 14.02 -17.17
CA THR A 195 9.44 14.70 -18.47
C THR A 195 10.26 14.06 -19.59
N ARG A 196 11.00 12.98 -19.29
CA ARG A 196 11.83 12.23 -20.22
C ARG A 196 11.08 10.97 -20.68
N PRO A 197 11.59 10.25 -21.70
CA PRO A 197 10.92 9.05 -22.20
C PRO A 197 10.78 7.97 -21.12
N PHE A 198 9.60 7.35 -21.07
CA PHE A 198 9.38 6.04 -20.45
C PHE A 198 9.23 5.01 -21.56
N VAL A 199 10.23 4.14 -21.72
CA VAL A 199 10.28 3.18 -22.82
C VAL A 199 10.07 1.78 -22.26
N ALA A 200 8.90 1.20 -22.53
CA ALA A 200 8.57 -0.16 -22.14
C ALA A 200 8.91 -1.17 -23.25
N LEU A 201 9.45 -2.32 -22.83
CA LEU A 201 9.66 -3.49 -23.67
C LEU A 201 9.24 -4.74 -22.89
N ASN A 202 8.36 -5.54 -23.48
CA ASN A 202 8.03 -6.87 -22.95
C ASN A 202 8.99 -7.90 -23.56
N CYS A 203 9.76 -8.59 -22.71
CA CYS A 203 10.81 -9.49 -23.16
C CYS A 203 10.30 -10.85 -23.64
N GLY A 204 9.06 -11.22 -23.31
CA GLY A 204 8.43 -12.48 -23.72
C GLY A 204 7.53 -12.37 -24.96
N ALA A 205 7.21 -11.17 -25.42
CA ALA A 205 6.20 -10.95 -26.47
C ALA A 205 6.72 -11.11 -27.92
N LEU A 206 8.03 -11.17 -28.13
CA LEU A 206 8.65 -11.13 -29.46
C LEU A 206 9.65 -12.27 -29.69
N PRO A 207 9.80 -12.78 -30.93
CA PRO A 207 10.87 -13.71 -31.28
C PRO A 207 12.27 -13.11 -31.02
N GLU A 208 13.25 -13.96 -30.70
CA GLU A 208 14.62 -13.57 -30.30
C GLU A 208 15.28 -12.55 -31.25
N SER A 209 15.21 -12.77 -32.56
CA SER A 209 15.81 -11.84 -33.55
C SER A 209 15.11 -10.48 -33.59
N VAL A 210 13.81 -10.44 -33.29
CA VAL A 210 13.03 -9.20 -33.28
C VAL A 210 13.30 -8.42 -32.01
N ILE A 211 13.31 -9.07 -30.84
CA ILE A 211 13.62 -8.40 -29.57
C ILE A 211 15.03 -7.84 -29.55
N GLU A 212 16.02 -8.52 -30.14
CA GLU A 212 17.38 -8.02 -30.24
C GLU A 212 17.43 -6.70 -31.03
N SER A 213 16.79 -6.69 -32.20
CA SER A 213 16.69 -5.51 -33.06
C SER A 213 15.87 -4.37 -32.45
N GLU A 214 14.80 -4.67 -31.70
CA GLU A 214 14.03 -3.68 -30.94
C GLU A 214 14.87 -3.08 -29.82
N LEU A 215 15.58 -3.90 -29.04
CA LEU A 215 16.28 -3.47 -27.84
C LEU A 215 17.53 -2.64 -28.17
N PHE A 216 18.40 -3.17 -29.05
CA PHE A 216 19.70 -2.58 -29.39
C PHE A 216 19.66 -1.69 -30.64
N GLY A 217 18.65 -1.82 -31.50
CA GLY A 217 18.63 -1.16 -32.80
C GLY A 217 19.57 -1.84 -33.81
N HIS A 218 19.55 -1.35 -35.04
CA HIS A 218 20.42 -1.88 -36.10
C HIS A 218 20.77 -0.84 -37.14
N GLU A 219 21.93 -1.01 -37.77
CA GLU A 219 22.32 -0.26 -38.95
C GLU A 219 21.76 -0.91 -40.23
N ALA A 220 21.72 -0.14 -41.33
CA ALA A 220 21.32 -0.67 -42.62
C ALA A 220 22.27 -1.79 -43.07
N GLY A 221 21.72 -2.95 -43.43
CA GLY A 221 22.48 -4.12 -43.87
C GLY A 221 22.92 -5.08 -42.75
N ALA A 222 22.52 -4.84 -41.49
CA ALA A 222 22.93 -5.68 -40.36
C ALA A 222 22.49 -7.15 -40.45
N PHE A 223 21.34 -7.43 -41.09
CA PHE A 223 20.81 -8.76 -41.35
C PHE A 223 19.88 -8.75 -42.57
N THR A 224 19.48 -9.93 -43.03
CA THR A 224 18.55 -10.07 -44.16
C THR A 224 17.20 -9.41 -43.85
N GLY A 225 16.88 -8.30 -44.53
CA GLY A 225 15.68 -7.49 -44.30
C GLY A 225 15.93 -6.14 -43.62
N ALA A 226 17.13 -5.87 -43.11
CA ALA A 226 17.51 -4.60 -42.48
C ALA A 226 17.80 -3.49 -43.53
N GLN A 227 16.78 -3.04 -44.26
CA GLN A 227 16.97 -2.06 -45.33
C GLN A 227 17.24 -0.62 -44.85
N LYS A 228 16.85 -0.30 -43.62
CA LYS A 228 17.00 1.05 -43.04
C LYS A 228 17.53 0.93 -41.63
N ARG A 229 18.26 1.97 -41.18
CA ARG A 229 18.66 2.10 -39.77
C ARG A 229 17.41 2.14 -38.87
N ARG A 230 17.52 1.51 -37.69
CA ARG A 230 16.51 1.56 -36.63
C ARG A 230 17.16 1.92 -35.30
N ILE A 231 16.58 2.92 -34.62
CA ILE A 231 16.94 3.29 -33.25
C ILE A 231 16.35 2.26 -32.29
N GLY A 232 17.20 1.68 -31.43
CA GLY A 232 16.79 0.71 -30.42
C GLY A 232 16.10 1.35 -29.21
N LYS A 233 15.39 0.55 -28.43
CA LYS A 233 14.70 0.99 -27.20
C LYS A 233 15.67 1.54 -26.15
N ILE A 234 16.89 1.01 -26.08
CA ILE A 234 17.93 1.50 -25.17
C ILE A 234 18.35 2.93 -25.55
N GLU A 235 18.68 3.16 -26.83
CA GLU A 235 19.04 4.50 -27.33
C GLU A 235 17.86 5.46 -27.23
N HIS A 236 16.63 5.00 -27.49
CA HIS A 236 15.43 5.81 -27.37
C HIS A 236 15.09 6.18 -25.91
N ALA A 237 15.52 5.38 -24.94
CA ALA A 237 15.32 5.63 -23.51
C ALA A 237 16.36 6.58 -22.91
N ASP A 238 17.27 7.12 -23.71
CA ASP A 238 18.31 8.03 -23.24
C ASP A 238 17.74 9.26 -22.50
N GLY A 239 18.35 9.57 -21.37
CA GLY A 239 17.89 10.51 -20.35
C GLY A 239 16.65 10.08 -19.57
N GLY A 240 16.02 8.95 -19.89
CA GLY A 240 14.73 8.52 -19.37
C GLY A 240 14.79 7.22 -18.56
N THR A 241 13.73 6.40 -18.72
CA THR A 241 13.59 5.12 -18.02
C THR A 241 13.30 4.01 -19.02
N LEU A 242 14.09 2.94 -18.96
CA LEU A 242 13.86 1.70 -19.70
C LEU A 242 13.15 0.70 -18.77
N PHE A 243 11.92 0.33 -19.12
CA PHE A 243 11.16 -0.68 -18.42
C PHE A 243 11.22 -2.01 -19.18
N LEU A 244 11.75 -3.05 -18.52
CA LEU A 244 11.89 -4.40 -19.05
C LEU A 244 10.89 -5.32 -18.35
N ASP A 245 9.75 -5.58 -18.99
CA ASP A 245 8.74 -6.50 -18.46
C ASP A 245 9.06 -7.95 -18.82
N GLU A 246 8.70 -8.86 -17.92
CA GLU A 246 9.01 -10.30 -17.99
C GLU A 246 10.49 -10.58 -18.30
N ILE A 247 11.42 -9.96 -17.56
CA ILE A 247 12.87 -10.09 -17.78
C ILE A 247 13.35 -11.55 -17.74
N GLU A 248 12.66 -12.41 -17.00
CA GLU A 248 12.92 -13.86 -16.96
C GLU A 248 12.78 -14.55 -18.31
N SER A 249 11.99 -13.98 -19.22
CA SER A 249 11.73 -14.52 -20.56
C SER A 249 12.82 -14.11 -21.56
N MET A 250 13.78 -13.25 -21.17
CA MET A 250 14.84 -12.79 -22.05
C MET A 250 15.81 -13.94 -22.40
N PRO A 251 16.12 -14.18 -23.70
CA PRO A 251 17.12 -15.16 -24.10
C PRO A 251 18.50 -14.90 -23.47
N LEU A 252 19.20 -15.97 -23.08
CA LEU A 252 20.52 -15.89 -22.42
C LEU A 252 21.57 -15.11 -23.24
N SER A 253 21.50 -15.21 -24.57
CA SER A 253 22.32 -14.46 -25.52
C SER A 253 22.17 -12.94 -25.34
N LEU A 254 20.94 -12.48 -25.17
CA LEU A 254 20.61 -11.06 -24.98
C LEU A 254 20.90 -10.58 -23.56
N GLN A 255 20.79 -11.46 -22.56
CA GLN A 255 21.18 -11.15 -21.18
C GLN A 255 22.67 -10.73 -21.09
N VAL A 256 23.56 -11.34 -21.89
CA VAL A 256 24.98 -10.96 -21.95
C VAL A 256 25.16 -9.55 -22.49
N LYS A 257 24.43 -9.20 -23.57
CA LYS A 257 24.51 -7.87 -24.17
C LYS A 257 23.90 -6.80 -23.26
N LEU A 258 22.77 -7.11 -22.63
CA LEU A 258 22.13 -6.22 -21.66
C LEU A 258 23.06 -5.93 -20.47
N LEU A 259 23.74 -6.95 -19.94
CA LEU A 259 24.70 -6.76 -18.84
C LEU A 259 25.80 -5.75 -19.22
N ARG A 260 26.34 -5.82 -20.44
CA ARG A 260 27.33 -4.85 -20.92
C ARG A 260 26.76 -3.43 -20.95
N VAL A 261 25.53 -3.26 -21.44
CA VAL A 261 24.86 -1.94 -21.43
C VAL A 261 24.71 -1.41 -19.99
N LEU A 262 24.31 -2.25 -19.03
CA LEU A 262 24.14 -1.85 -17.63
C LEU A 262 25.46 -1.49 -16.94
N GLN A 263 26.58 -2.08 -17.38
CA GLN A 263 27.92 -1.84 -16.84
C GLN A 263 28.59 -0.62 -17.47
N GLU A 264 28.60 -0.56 -18.81
CA GLU A 264 29.31 0.45 -19.58
C GLU A 264 28.50 1.73 -19.79
N ARG A 265 27.17 1.67 -19.58
CA ARG A 265 26.23 2.76 -19.88
C ARG A 265 26.38 3.24 -21.34
N SER A 266 26.50 2.27 -22.24
CA SER A 266 26.58 2.49 -23.68
C SER A 266 25.93 1.35 -24.44
N VAL A 267 25.51 1.62 -25.68
CA VAL A 267 24.87 0.65 -26.57
C VAL A 267 25.56 0.65 -27.93
N GLU A 268 25.65 -0.52 -28.53
CA GLU A 268 26.17 -0.73 -29.89
C GLU A 268 25.05 -1.36 -30.74
N PRO A 269 24.57 -0.69 -31.81
CA PRO A 269 23.56 -1.25 -32.69
C PRO A 269 24.05 -2.47 -33.45
N LEU A 270 23.14 -3.37 -33.81
CA LEU A 270 23.49 -4.55 -34.63
C LEU A 270 24.08 -4.11 -35.97
N GLY A 271 25.20 -4.73 -36.35
CA GLY A 271 25.91 -4.45 -37.60
C GLY A 271 26.65 -3.11 -37.63
N GLY A 272 26.67 -2.37 -36.52
CA GLY A 272 27.52 -1.18 -36.33
C GLY A 272 28.72 -1.50 -35.44
N ASN A 273 29.72 -0.61 -35.44
CA ASN A 273 30.88 -0.63 -34.53
C ASN A 273 30.93 0.64 -33.65
N GLU A 274 29.91 1.49 -33.74
CA GLU A 274 29.87 2.77 -33.04
C GLU A 274 29.23 2.57 -31.66
N VAL A 275 30.03 2.76 -30.62
CA VAL A 275 29.58 2.74 -29.22
C VAL A 275 28.91 4.07 -28.90
N ARG A 276 27.64 4.03 -28.46
CA ARG A 276 26.84 5.21 -28.14
C ARG A 276 26.58 5.28 -26.63
N PRO A 277 27.02 6.33 -25.92
CA PRO A 277 26.73 6.47 -24.50
C PRO A 277 25.23 6.68 -24.27
N VAL A 278 24.71 6.14 -23.16
CA VAL A 278 23.31 6.29 -22.74
C VAL A 278 23.20 6.56 -21.24
N ASP A 279 22.40 7.55 -20.87
CA ASP A 279 22.03 7.84 -19.49
C ASP A 279 20.59 7.40 -19.24
N LEU A 280 20.40 6.20 -18.69
CA LEU A 280 19.06 5.67 -18.43
C LEU A 280 18.97 4.99 -17.08
N ARG A 281 17.78 5.06 -16.48
CA ARG A 281 17.40 4.23 -15.35
C ARG A 281 16.76 2.94 -15.87
N VAL A 282 17.18 1.77 -15.37
CA VAL A 282 16.51 0.50 -15.69
C VAL A 282 15.53 0.10 -14.59
N VAL A 283 14.32 -0.25 -14.99
CA VAL A 283 13.34 -0.90 -14.13
C VAL A 283 12.99 -2.25 -14.78
N ALA A 284 13.36 -3.35 -14.13
CA ALA A 284 13.04 -4.70 -14.60
C ALA A 284 11.88 -5.26 -13.80
N ALA A 285 10.99 -6.01 -14.44
CA ALA A 285 9.88 -6.70 -13.80
C ALA A 285 9.94 -8.20 -14.07
N THR A 286 9.63 -8.99 -13.04
CA THR A 286 9.60 -10.45 -13.13
C THR A 286 8.43 -11.05 -12.36
N LYS A 287 7.98 -12.23 -12.80
CA LYS A 287 6.95 -13.03 -12.11
C LYS A 287 7.49 -14.23 -11.34
N ILE A 288 8.81 -14.46 -11.38
CA ILE A 288 9.46 -15.57 -10.69
C ILE A 288 10.64 -15.06 -9.86
N ASP A 289 11.14 -15.91 -8.97
CA ASP A 289 12.40 -15.65 -8.28
C ASP A 289 13.57 -15.81 -9.27
N LEU A 290 14.27 -14.71 -9.57
CA LEU A 290 15.41 -14.70 -10.48
C LEU A 290 16.66 -15.35 -9.87
N ALA A 291 16.80 -15.40 -8.55
CA ALA A 291 17.89 -16.11 -7.90
C ALA A 291 17.72 -17.63 -8.09
N GLU A 292 16.49 -18.15 -7.96
CA GLU A 292 16.19 -19.55 -8.28
C GLU A 292 16.35 -19.85 -9.78
N ALA A 293 15.93 -18.93 -10.66
CA ALA A 293 16.15 -19.06 -12.10
C ALA A 293 17.65 -19.10 -12.44
N ALA A 294 18.47 -18.30 -11.75
CA ALA A 294 19.91 -18.30 -11.91
C ALA A 294 20.57 -19.59 -11.42
N ALA A 295 20.14 -20.12 -10.28
CA ALA A 295 20.62 -21.40 -9.77
C ALA A 295 20.34 -22.58 -10.74
N ARG A 296 19.26 -22.50 -11.52
CA ARG A 296 18.89 -23.49 -12.55
C ARG A 296 19.49 -23.22 -13.94
N GLY A 297 20.27 -22.16 -14.11
CA GLY A 297 20.88 -21.78 -15.40
C GLY A 297 19.90 -21.19 -16.42
N ALA A 298 18.66 -20.88 -16.02
CA ALA A 298 17.66 -20.24 -16.88
C ALA A 298 17.83 -18.71 -16.94
N PHE A 299 18.59 -18.14 -16.01
CA PHE A 299 18.93 -16.72 -15.95
C PHE A 299 20.41 -16.56 -15.58
N ARG A 300 21.07 -15.51 -16.03
CA ARG A 300 22.47 -15.29 -15.65
C ARG A 300 22.58 -14.66 -14.27
N ALA A 301 23.41 -15.26 -13.42
CA ALA A 301 23.65 -14.77 -12.06
C ALA A 301 24.24 -13.35 -12.03
N ASP A 302 25.17 -13.03 -12.93
CA ASP A 302 25.80 -11.70 -13.02
C ASP A 302 24.79 -10.59 -13.37
N LEU A 303 23.88 -10.84 -14.30
CA LEU A 303 22.80 -9.93 -14.64
C LEU A 303 21.83 -9.75 -13.47
N PHE A 304 21.47 -10.82 -12.77
CA PHE A 304 20.63 -10.75 -11.57
C PHE A 304 21.25 -9.82 -10.53
N TYR A 305 22.53 -10.02 -10.17
CA TYR A 305 23.21 -9.17 -9.20
C TYR A 305 23.29 -7.70 -9.65
N ARG A 306 23.42 -7.44 -10.96
CA ARG A 306 23.48 -6.06 -11.47
C ARG A 306 22.13 -5.35 -11.40
N LEU A 307 21.02 -6.07 -11.61
CA LEU A 307 19.65 -5.54 -11.54
C LEU A 307 19.13 -5.46 -10.10
N ASN A 308 19.56 -6.36 -9.21
CA ASN A 308 19.08 -6.49 -7.85
C ASN A 308 19.74 -5.50 -6.87
N VAL A 309 19.83 -4.23 -7.26
CA VAL A 309 20.31 -3.15 -6.36
C VAL A 309 19.20 -2.76 -5.38
N VAL A 310 17.99 -2.58 -5.90
CA VAL A 310 16.77 -2.39 -5.10
C VAL A 310 15.71 -3.36 -5.60
N MET A 311 15.21 -4.21 -4.71
CA MET A 311 14.14 -5.16 -5.01
C MET A 311 12.83 -4.75 -4.34
N LEU A 312 11.76 -4.68 -5.14
CA LEU A 312 10.41 -4.40 -4.68
C LEU A 312 9.51 -5.59 -4.99
N ARG A 313 9.00 -6.24 -3.95
CA ARG A 313 8.02 -7.31 -4.10
C ARG A 313 6.60 -6.76 -3.99
N LEU A 314 5.84 -6.82 -5.07
CA LEU A 314 4.41 -6.51 -5.10
C LEU A 314 3.62 -7.74 -4.64
N PRO A 315 2.88 -7.66 -3.52
CA PRO A 315 2.10 -8.78 -3.02
C PRO A 315 0.96 -9.11 -3.99
N PRO A 316 0.61 -10.39 -4.15
CA PRO A 316 -0.61 -10.79 -4.85
C PRO A 316 -1.84 -10.26 -4.12
N LEU A 317 -2.94 -10.10 -4.85
CA LEU A 317 -4.15 -9.45 -4.36
C LEU A 317 -4.76 -10.19 -3.14
N ARG A 318 -4.61 -11.51 -3.10
CA ARG A 318 -5.02 -12.37 -1.96
C ARG A 318 -4.29 -12.08 -0.64
N GLU A 319 -3.12 -11.45 -0.69
CA GLU A 319 -2.34 -11.02 0.50
C GLU A 319 -2.66 -9.57 0.91
N ARG A 320 -3.43 -8.84 0.10
CA ARG A 320 -3.87 -7.46 0.35
C ARG A 320 -5.38 -7.29 0.09
N ARG A 321 -6.19 -8.17 0.70
CA ARG A 321 -7.64 -8.24 0.45
C ARG A 321 -8.38 -6.95 0.78
N ASP A 322 -7.91 -6.20 1.77
CA ASP A 322 -8.52 -4.93 2.18
C ASP A 322 -8.41 -3.84 1.09
N ASP A 323 -7.51 -3.99 0.12
CA ASP A 323 -7.38 -3.07 -1.03
C ASP A 323 -8.38 -3.39 -2.16
N ILE A 324 -9.00 -4.58 -2.16
CA ILE A 324 -9.86 -5.05 -3.26
C ILE A 324 -11.06 -4.10 -3.47
N PRO A 325 -11.83 -3.71 -2.45
CA PRO A 325 -12.98 -2.83 -2.66
C PRO A 325 -12.59 -1.47 -3.24
N LEU A 326 -11.46 -0.92 -2.80
CA LEU A 326 -10.94 0.37 -3.27
C LEU A 326 -10.50 0.30 -4.74
N LEU A 327 -9.71 -0.73 -5.08
CA LEU A 327 -9.28 -0.98 -6.46
C LEU A 327 -10.47 -1.18 -7.41
N PHE A 328 -11.44 -2.00 -6.99
CA PHE A 328 -12.60 -2.30 -7.81
C PHE A 328 -13.50 -1.07 -8.00
N ALA A 329 -13.68 -0.24 -6.97
CA ALA A 329 -14.37 1.05 -7.09
C ALA A 329 -13.71 1.99 -8.09
N HIS A 330 -12.37 2.07 -8.07
CA HIS A 330 -11.61 2.84 -9.04
C HIS A 330 -11.82 2.34 -10.48
N PHE A 331 -11.72 1.03 -10.71
CA PHE A 331 -11.92 0.47 -12.05
C PHE A 331 -13.35 0.63 -12.56
N ILE A 332 -14.36 0.51 -11.69
CA ILE A 332 -15.74 0.81 -12.06
C ILE A 332 -15.90 2.28 -12.46
N ALA A 333 -15.34 3.23 -11.70
CA ALA A 333 -15.43 4.65 -12.05
C ALA A 333 -14.79 4.94 -13.41
N SER A 334 -13.60 4.41 -13.65
CA SER A 334 -12.89 4.54 -14.94
C SER A 334 -13.68 3.90 -16.10
N ALA A 335 -14.25 2.71 -15.87
CA ALA A 335 -15.06 2.02 -16.87
C ALA A 335 -16.39 2.76 -17.14
N ALA A 336 -17.00 3.34 -16.12
CA ALA A 336 -18.25 4.11 -16.20
C ALA A 336 -18.07 5.35 -17.09
N GLU A 337 -16.97 6.08 -16.90
CA GLU A 337 -16.59 7.20 -17.75
C GLU A 337 -16.35 6.75 -19.20
N ARG A 338 -15.54 5.70 -19.40
CA ARG A 338 -15.18 5.18 -20.72
C ARG A 338 -16.39 4.67 -21.51
N PHE A 339 -17.29 3.93 -20.85
CA PHE A 339 -18.49 3.36 -21.47
C PHE A 339 -19.71 4.30 -21.40
N ARG A 340 -19.57 5.48 -20.80
CA ARG A 340 -20.66 6.46 -20.59
C ARG A 340 -21.89 5.82 -19.93
N ARG A 341 -21.65 5.02 -18.89
CA ARG A 341 -22.69 4.35 -18.09
C ARG A 341 -22.65 4.87 -16.65
N PRO A 342 -23.78 4.88 -15.94
CA PRO A 342 -23.78 5.20 -14.52
C PRO A 342 -22.98 4.13 -13.75
N ALA A 343 -22.16 4.57 -12.80
CA ALA A 343 -21.50 3.65 -11.89
C ALA A 343 -22.55 3.01 -10.95
N PRO A 344 -22.53 1.68 -10.76
CA PRO A 344 -23.43 1.01 -9.84
C PRO A 344 -23.12 1.38 -8.38
N VAL A 345 -24.13 1.28 -7.51
CA VAL A 345 -23.95 1.49 -6.08
C VAL A 345 -23.30 0.25 -5.45
N PHE A 346 -22.23 0.45 -4.70
CA PHE A 346 -21.52 -0.62 -3.99
C PHE A 346 -22.27 -1.04 -2.73
N THR A 347 -22.89 -2.22 -2.78
CA THR A 347 -23.53 -2.84 -1.61
C THR A 347 -22.50 -3.48 -0.68
N ALA A 348 -22.87 -3.69 0.58
CA ALA A 348 -22.01 -4.39 1.55
C ALA A 348 -21.77 -5.85 1.13
N GLU A 349 -22.80 -6.52 0.60
CA GLU A 349 -22.72 -7.88 0.08
C GLU A 349 -21.72 -8.00 -1.09
N MET A 350 -21.73 -7.01 -1.99
CA MET A 350 -20.76 -6.94 -3.09
C MET A 350 -19.33 -6.79 -2.57
N ARG A 351 -19.10 -5.94 -1.55
CA ARG A 351 -17.77 -5.79 -0.93
C ARG A 351 -17.27 -7.09 -0.29
N ASP A 352 -18.14 -7.81 0.43
CA ASP A 352 -17.79 -9.10 1.04
C ASP A 352 -17.46 -10.16 -0.03
N ARG A 353 -18.28 -10.27 -1.10
CA ARG A 353 -18.01 -11.19 -2.23
C ARG A 353 -16.68 -10.90 -2.92
N LEU A 354 -16.41 -9.63 -3.23
CA LEU A 354 -15.15 -9.19 -3.83
C LEU A 354 -13.95 -9.58 -2.97
N SER A 355 -14.05 -9.41 -1.65
CA SER A 355 -12.96 -9.65 -0.71
C SER A 355 -12.69 -11.14 -0.47
N ARG A 356 -13.70 -12.01 -0.63
CA ARG A 356 -13.58 -13.47 -0.46
C ARG A 356 -12.96 -14.18 -1.67
N ARG A 357 -13.15 -13.66 -2.88
CA ARG A 357 -12.58 -14.26 -4.10
C ARG A 357 -11.04 -14.16 -4.10
N ASP A 358 -10.38 -15.16 -4.68
CA ASP A 358 -8.91 -15.28 -4.63
C ASP A 358 -8.15 -14.48 -5.69
N TRP A 359 -8.81 -14.10 -6.78
CA TRP A 359 -8.25 -13.29 -7.87
C TRP A 359 -6.89 -13.80 -8.40
N PRO A 360 -6.82 -15.01 -9.00
CA PRO A 360 -5.58 -15.56 -9.54
C PRO A 360 -4.90 -14.68 -10.62
N GLY A 361 -5.66 -13.86 -11.35
CA GLY A 361 -5.13 -12.86 -12.28
C GLY A 361 -4.89 -11.48 -11.63
N ASN A 362 -4.96 -11.41 -10.30
CA ASN A 362 -4.67 -10.25 -9.46
C ASN A 362 -5.49 -9.01 -9.89
N VAL A 363 -4.86 -7.83 -9.92
CA VAL A 363 -5.48 -6.54 -10.23
C VAL A 363 -6.00 -6.51 -11.68
N ARG A 364 -5.33 -7.21 -12.61
CA ARG A 364 -5.77 -7.29 -14.01
C ARG A 364 -7.10 -8.03 -14.14
N GLU A 365 -7.26 -9.15 -13.43
CA GLU A 365 -8.55 -9.85 -13.37
C GLU A 365 -9.62 -8.99 -12.69
N LEU A 366 -9.27 -8.33 -11.58
CA LEU A 366 -10.19 -7.44 -10.86
C LEU A 366 -10.72 -6.31 -11.76
N ALA A 367 -9.83 -5.68 -12.55
CA ALA A 367 -10.20 -4.64 -13.50
C ALA A 367 -11.15 -5.17 -14.59
N HIS A 368 -10.87 -6.34 -15.16
CA HIS A 368 -11.76 -6.97 -16.13
C HIS A 368 -13.12 -7.32 -15.52
N SER A 369 -13.16 -7.81 -14.29
CA SER A 369 -14.42 -8.08 -13.58
C SER A 369 -15.20 -6.79 -13.30
N ALA A 370 -14.53 -5.69 -12.96
CA ALA A 370 -15.20 -4.39 -12.79
C ALA A 370 -15.88 -3.91 -14.08
N GLU A 371 -15.20 -4.04 -15.22
CA GLU A 371 -15.79 -3.73 -16.54
C GLU A 371 -16.98 -4.64 -16.86
N ARG A 372 -16.87 -5.94 -16.60
CA ARG A 372 -17.95 -6.91 -16.82
C ARG A 372 -19.16 -6.64 -15.92
N ALA A 373 -18.93 -6.32 -14.64
CA ALA A 373 -19.99 -5.95 -13.70
C ALA A 373 -20.78 -4.72 -14.18
N LEU A 374 -20.08 -3.67 -14.63
CA LEU A 374 -20.71 -2.47 -15.20
C LEU A 374 -21.51 -2.76 -16.48
N LEU A 375 -21.08 -3.74 -17.27
CA LEU A 375 -21.80 -4.18 -18.47
C LEU A 375 -22.99 -5.11 -18.18
N GLY A 376 -23.18 -5.54 -16.93
CA GLY A 376 -24.21 -6.50 -16.53
C GLY A 376 -23.86 -7.95 -16.85
N LEU A 377 -22.59 -8.26 -17.09
CA LEU A 377 -22.07 -9.58 -17.47
C LEU A 377 -21.50 -10.38 -16.28
N GLU A 378 -21.67 -9.87 -15.07
CA GLU A 378 -21.25 -10.50 -13.82
C GLU A 378 -22.36 -10.27 -12.77
N PRO A 379 -23.50 -10.96 -12.88
CA PRO A 379 -24.70 -10.70 -12.07
C PRO A 379 -24.46 -10.87 -10.56
N GLU A 380 -23.50 -11.69 -10.17
CA GLU A 380 -23.09 -11.88 -8.77
C GLU A 380 -22.38 -10.64 -8.18
N LEU A 381 -21.81 -9.79 -9.05
CA LEU A 381 -21.19 -8.51 -8.75
C LEU A 381 -22.01 -7.34 -9.31
N ALA A 382 -23.25 -7.57 -9.72
CA ALA A 382 -24.13 -6.50 -10.14
C ALA A 382 -24.56 -5.71 -8.91
N GLY A 383 -24.05 -4.48 -8.77
CA GLY A 383 -24.68 -3.51 -7.88
C GLY A 383 -26.08 -3.18 -8.40
N THR A 384 -26.94 -2.66 -7.52
CA THR A 384 -28.20 -2.07 -7.99
C THR A 384 -27.88 -0.90 -8.92
N PRO A 385 -28.57 -0.76 -10.08
CA PRO A 385 -28.43 0.41 -10.93
C PRO A 385 -28.58 1.65 -10.04
N GLY A 386 -27.54 2.48 -9.97
CA GLY A 386 -27.67 3.79 -9.37
C GLY A 386 -28.76 4.50 -10.16
N VAL A 387 -29.90 4.76 -9.52
CA VAL A 387 -31.05 5.37 -10.18
C VAL A 387 -30.56 6.63 -10.87
N ALA A 388 -30.59 6.63 -12.19
CA ALA A 388 -30.08 7.67 -13.07
C ALA A 388 -31.00 8.92 -13.11
N ASP A 389 -31.70 9.22 -12.01
CA ASP A 389 -32.52 10.44 -11.86
C ASP A 389 -31.79 11.57 -11.12
N ALA A 390 -30.52 11.39 -10.77
CA ALA A 390 -29.74 12.41 -10.06
C ALA A 390 -29.06 13.45 -10.98
N ALA A 391 -29.44 13.55 -12.25
CA ALA A 391 -29.09 14.70 -13.09
C ALA A 391 -29.97 15.91 -12.69
N GLY A 392 -29.69 16.49 -11.51
CA GLY A 392 -30.42 17.64 -10.96
C GLY A 392 -30.58 17.67 -9.44
N ALA A 393 -30.21 16.61 -8.74
CA ALA A 393 -30.37 16.49 -7.29
C ALA A 393 -29.28 17.29 -6.55
N SER A 394 -29.70 18.26 -5.73
CA SER A 394 -28.82 19.04 -4.86
C SER A 394 -28.14 18.13 -3.83
N LEU A 395 -27.06 18.61 -3.18
CA LEU A 395 -26.41 17.86 -2.09
C LEU A 395 -27.42 17.44 -1.00
N ALA A 396 -28.43 18.27 -0.75
CA ALA A 396 -29.50 17.95 0.20
C ALA A 396 -30.32 16.73 -0.26
N ASP A 397 -30.65 16.64 -1.55
CA ASP A 397 -31.42 15.53 -2.12
C ASP A 397 -30.61 14.21 -2.12
N GLN A 398 -29.29 14.29 -2.33
CA GLN A 398 -28.40 13.13 -2.28
C GLN A 398 -28.22 12.60 -0.85
N VAL A 399 -28.08 13.51 0.13
CA VAL A 399 -28.03 13.16 1.55
C VAL A 399 -29.36 12.58 2.01
N ASP A 400 -30.49 13.17 1.60
CA ASP A 400 -31.83 12.67 1.92
C ASP A 400 -32.05 11.28 1.29
N GLY A 401 -31.60 11.06 0.05
CA GLY A 401 -31.66 9.76 -0.62
C GLY A 401 -30.81 8.68 0.06
N PHE A 402 -29.60 9.03 0.48
CA PHE A 402 -28.70 8.12 1.21
C PHE A 402 -29.24 7.80 2.61
N GLU A 403 -29.77 8.80 3.31
CA GLU A 403 -30.43 8.63 4.62
C GLU A 403 -31.65 7.71 4.51
N ALA A 404 -32.50 7.91 3.50
CA ALA A 404 -33.66 7.06 3.27
C ALA A 404 -33.26 5.61 2.93
N ALA A 405 -32.15 5.39 2.22
CA ALA A 405 -31.64 4.06 1.93
C ALA A 405 -31.16 3.33 3.20
N LEU A 406 -30.40 4.02 4.07
CA LEU A 406 -29.92 3.45 5.34
C LEU A 406 -31.08 3.08 6.28
N ILE A 407 -32.12 3.91 6.35
CA ILE A 407 -33.29 3.64 7.18
C ILE A 407 -34.06 2.41 6.66
N ARG A 408 -34.22 2.26 5.34
CA ARG A 408 -34.89 1.08 4.74
C ARG A 408 -34.10 -0.21 4.99
N ASP A 409 -32.78 -0.17 4.87
CA ASP A 409 -31.93 -1.34 5.10
C ASP A 409 -31.98 -1.81 6.56
N ALA A 410 -31.89 -0.87 7.51
CA ALA A 410 -32.00 -1.19 8.93
C ALA A 410 -33.41 -1.70 9.31
N LEU A 411 -34.47 -1.10 8.73
CA LEU A 411 -35.84 -1.61 8.90
C LEU A 411 -36.02 -3.03 8.35
N ALA A 412 -35.40 -3.36 7.21
CA ALA A 412 -35.46 -4.71 6.63
C ALA A 412 -34.77 -5.74 7.53
N ARG A 413 -33.58 -5.43 8.06
CA ARG A 413 -32.85 -6.30 8.99
C ARG A 413 -33.60 -6.53 10.31
N HIS A 414 -34.34 -5.53 10.76
CA HIS A 414 -35.17 -5.59 11.96
C HIS A 414 -36.64 -5.91 11.71
N LYS A 415 -37.00 -6.38 10.49
CA LYS A 415 -38.37 -6.81 10.12
C LYS A 415 -39.44 -5.79 10.48
N GLY A 416 -39.17 -4.50 10.26
CA GLY A 416 -40.10 -3.41 10.56
C GLY A 416 -40.27 -3.09 12.05
N ASP A 417 -39.34 -3.53 12.92
CA ASP A 417 -39.24 -3.06 14.31
C ASP A 417 -38.48 -1.73 14.38
N VAL A 418 -39.24 -0.65 14.52
CA VAL A 418 -38.74 0.73 14.61
C VAL A 418 -37.89 0.95 15.87
N ARG A 419 -38.11 0.20 16.95
CA ARG A 419 -37.32 0.35 18.18
C ARG A 419 -35.90 -0.18 17.99
N ALA A 420 -35.78 -1.41 17.49
CA ALA A 420 -34.49 -2.03 17.22
C ALA A 420 -33.72 -1.26 16.14
N THR A 421 -34.43 -0.78 15.11
CA THR A 421 -33.86 0.06 14.05
C THR A 421 -33.30 1.39 14.59
N ALA A 422 -33.99 2.03 15.54
CA ALA A 422 -33.53 3.28 16.15
C ALA A 422 -32.26 3.08 17.00
N GLU A 423 -32.21 1.98 17.76
CA GLU A 423 -31.04 1.60 18.57
C GLU A 423 -29.82 1.29 17.68
N GLU A 424 -30.01 0.56 16.59
CA GLU A 424 -28.94 0.25 15.63
C GLU A 424 -28.37 1.51 14.95
N LEU A 425 -29.25 2.40 14.49
CA LEU A 425 -28.86 3.63 13.82
C LEU A 425 -28.36 4.72 14.79
N GLY A 426 -28.40 4.47 16.11
CA GLY A 426 -27.99 5.43 17.13
C GLY A 426 -28.86 6.68 17.19
N THR A 427 -30.14 6.58 16.81
CA THR A 427 -31.08 7.72 16.76
C THR A 427 -32.19 7.58 17.79
N ALA A 428 -32.69 8.71 18.31
CA ALA A 428 -33.85 8.68 19.18
C ALA A 428 -35.10 8.24 18.39
N ARG A 429 -35.95 7.39 18.99
CA ARG A 429 -37.17 6.86 18.36
C ARG A 429 -38.04 7.94 17.69
N LYS A 430 -38.24 9.07 18.37
CA LYS A 430 -39.02 10.20 17.84
C LYS A 430 -38.41 10.75 16.55
N THR A 431 -37.09 10.95 16.54
CA THR A 431 -36.33 11.42 15.38
C THR A 431 -36.39 10.42 14.23
N LEU A 432 -36.38 9.12 14.52
CA LEU A 432 -36.55 8.10 13.48
C LEU A 432 -37.97 8.17 12.88
N TYR A 433 -39.02 8.32 13.67
CA TYR A 433 -40.39 8.52 13.16
C TYR A 433 -40.53 9.77 12.29
N ASP A 434 -39.91 10.88 12.69
CA ASP A 434 -39.90 12.12 11.89
C ASP A 434 -39.21 11.90 10.53
N LYS A 435 -38.10 11.16 10.51
CA LYS A 435 -37.38 10.79 9.28
C LYS A 435 -38.16 9.80 8.41
N LEU A 436 -38.84 8.82 9.01
CA LEU A 436 -39.71 7.88 8.29
C LEU A 436 -40.85 8.61 7.58
N ASN A 437 -41.50 9.57 8.25
CA ASN A 437 -42.54 10.40 7.67
C ASN A 437 -42.00 11.33 6.58
N ARG A 438 -40.84 11.96 6.81
CA ARG A 438 -40.18 12.83 5.83
C ARG A 438 -39.84 12.08 4.53
N HIS A 439 -39.40 10.82 4.65
CA HIS A 439 -38.98 10.00 3.52
C HIS A 439 -40.08 9.08 2.96
N GLY A 440 -41.30 9.16 3.49
CA GLY A 440 -42.45 8.35 3.07
C GLY A 440 -42.24 6.84 3.25
N ILE A 441 -41.49 6.42 4.27
CA ILE A 441 -41.17 5.02 4.55
C ILE A 441 -42.16 4.46 5.56
N ASP A 442 -42.94 3.45 5.16
CA ASP A 442 -43.84 2.73 6.06
C ASP A 442 -43.13 1.51 6.68
N PRO A 443 -42.88 1.48 8.01
CA PRO A 443 -42.28 0.34 8.68
C PRO A 443 -43.11 -0.96 8.58
N ALA A 444 -44.43 -0.86 8.38
CA ALA A 444 -45.30 -2.03 8.27
C ALA A 444 -45.00 -2.86 7.01
N ALA A 445 -44.52 -2.22 5.94
CA ALA A 445 -44.15 -2.89 4.69
C ALA A 445 -42.96 -3.88 4.85
N PHE A 446 -42.18 -3.72 5.92
CA PHE A 446 -40.99 -4.55 6.21
C PHE A 446 -41.28 -5.68 7.22
N ARG A 447 -42.53 -5.81 7.70
CA ARG A 447 -42.94 -6.90 8.61
C ARG A 447 -43.31 -8.19 7.88
N SER A 448 -43.50 -8.13 6.56
CA SER A 448 -43.98 -9.22 5.72
C SER A 448 -42.97 -9.68 4.65
N ALA A 449 -41.68 -9.42 4.86
CA ALA A 449 -40.58 -9.88 4.01
C ALA A 449 -39.73 -10.95 4.71
#